data_AF-A0A7C6DI86-F1
#
_entry.id   AF-A0A7C6DI86-F1
#
_cell.length_a   1.000
_cell.length_b   1.000
_cell.length_c   1.000
_cell.angle_alpha   90.00
_cell.angle_beta   90.00
_cell.angle_gamma   90.00
#
_symmetry.space_group_name_H-M   'P 1'
#
loop_
_entity.id
_entity.type
_entity.pdbx_description
1 polymer ?
#
loop_
_entity_poly.entity_id
_entity_poly.type
_entity_poly.pdbx_seq_one_letter_code
_entity_poly.pdbx_strand_id
1 'polypeptide(L)'
;MYIYKKHVYVQLIMFGLFIIMGVNVLISALAQTLEAQRFTTYITLGLLIILAGAGLLVYFSKSKDTIEISKKSLDHSKYVLYGYFIVYVIHMIVSQFDIKGFKMGIVFGPILIVIAALGVLVQYQTLKNGKDNKTLK
;
A
#
# COMPACT_ATOMS: atom_id res chain seq x y z
N MET A 1 20.13 -9.21 -8.58
CA MET A 1 19.13 -10.24 -8.96
C MET A 1 18.21 -9.61 -9.99
N TYR A 2 17.94 -10.30 -11.10
CA TYR A 2 17.02 -9.81 -12.12
C TYR A 2 15.58 -10.12 -11.72
N ILE A 3 14.72 -9.11 -11.76
CA ILE A 3 13.28 -9.30 -11.59
C ILE A 3 12.52 -8.51 -12.67
N TYR A 4 11.32 -8.95 -13.00
CA TYR A 4 10.49 -8.23 -13.98
C TYR A 4 10.00 -6.90 -13.41
N LYS A 5 10.13 -5.82 -14.19
CA LYS A 5 9.65 -4.48 -13.82
C LYS A 5 8.17 -4.48 -13.41
N LYS A 6 7.36 -5.32 -14.06
CA LYS A 6 5.93 -5.45 -13.75
C LYS A 6 5.65 -5.78 -12.29
N HIS A 7 6.50 -6.60 -11.64
CA HIS A 7 6.32 -6.91 -10.22
C HIS A 7 6.52 -5.68 -9.34
N VAL A 8 7.49 -4.83 -9.69
CA VAL A 8 7.76 -3.57 -8.99
C VAL A 8 6.62 -2.57 -9.19
N TYR A 9 6.05 -2.48 -10.40
CA TYR A 9 4.86 -1.66 -10.65
C TYR A 9 3.63 -2.15 -9.88
N VAL A 10 3.36 -3.46 -9.88
CA VAL A 10 2.27 -4.06 -9.08
C VAL A 10 2.46 -3.74 -7.60
N GLN A 11 3.69 -3.83 -7.11
CA GLN A 11 4.00 -3.52 -5.72
C GLN A 11 3.81 -2.02 -5.39
N LEU A 12 4.14 -1.13 -6.32
CA LEU A 12 3.90 0.31 -6.18
C LEU A 12 2.40 0.64 -6.14
N ILE A 13 1.59 -0.01 -6.99
CA ILE A 13 0.12 0.09 -6.95
C ILE A 13 -0.42 -0.43 -5.61
N MET A 14 0.09 -1.55 -5.12
CA MET A 14 -0.30 -2.12 -3.82
C MET A 14 0.00 -1.16 -2.66
N PHE A 15 1.16 -0.50 -2.64
CA PHE A 15 1.43 0.54 -1.64
C PHE A 15 0.50 1.75 -1.78
N GLY A 16 0.09 2.09 -3.00
CA GLY A 16 -0.98 3.08 -3.24
C GLY A 16 -2.30 2.67 -2.57
N LEU A 17 -2.71 1.40 -2.70
CA LEU A 17 -3.90 0.86 -2.00
C LEU A 17 -3.75 1.00 -0.48
N PHE A 18 -2.56 0.76 0.07
CA PHE A 18 -2.31 0.90 1.51
C PHE A 18 -2.41 2.35 2.00
N ILE A 19 -1.97 3.33 1.21
CA ILE A 19 -2.20 4.75 1.54
C ILE A 19 -3.69 5.03 1.65
N ILE A 20 -4.48 4.58 0.67
CA ILE A 20 -5.93 4.76 0.65
C ILE A 20 -6.58 4.10 1.87
N MET A 21 -6.16 2.89 2.22
CA MET A 21 -6.62 2.20 3.42
C MET A 21 -6.29 2.98 4.70
N GLY A 22 -5.07 3.50 4.83
CA GLY A 22 -4.68 4.34 5.97
C GLY A 22 -5.48 5.65 6.05
N VAL A 23 -5.74 6.30 4.91
CA VAL A 23 -6.61 7.48 4.82
C VAL A 23 -8.04 7.13 5.21
N ASN A 24 -8.57 5.99 4.76
CA ASN A 24 -9.91 5.55 5.15
C ASN A 24 -10.01 5.32 6.66
N VAL A 25 -9.02 4.66 7.27
CA VAL A 25 -8.96 4.49 8.74
C VAL A 25 -9.01 5.83 9.46
N LEU A 26 -8.25 6.83 9.00
CA LEU A 26 -8.24 8.17 9.58
C LEU A 26 -9.60 8.89 9.40
N ILE A 27 -10.14 8.91 8.18
CA ILE A 27 -11.39 9.59 7.87
C ILE A 27 -12.57 8.94 8.60
N SER A 28 -12.63 7.60 8.64
CA SER A 28 -13.68 6.89 9.38
C SER A 28 -13.63 7.17 10.88
N ALA A 29 -12.42 7.38 11.44
CA ALA A 29 -12.29 7.85 12.81
C ALA A 29 -12.78 9.31 12.96
N LEU A 30 -12.48 10.21 12.03
CA LEU A 30 -12.96 11.59 12.13
C LEU A 30 -14.47 11.75 11.88
N ALA A 31 -15.07 10.84 11.11
CA ALA A 31 -16.49 10.84 10.83
C ALA A 31 -17.31 10.63 12.13
N GLN A 32 -18.17 11.62 12.43
CA GLN A 32 -19.00 11.64 13.63
C GLN A 32 -20.36 10.95 13.41
N THR A 33 -20.82 10.84 12.16
CA THR A 33 -22.11 10.21 11.81
C THR A 33 -21.91 8.87 11.13
N LEU A 34 -22.83 7.92 11.38
CA LEU A 34 -22.85 6.61 10.71
C LEU A 34 -22.98 6.74 9.19
N GLU A 35 -23.74 7.72 8.70
CA GLU A 35 -23.90 7.96 7.26
C GLU A 35 -22.59 8.40 6.61
N ALA A 36 -21.83 9.30 7.24
CA ALA A 36 -20.52 9.72 6.75
C ALA A 36 -19.51 8.55 6.74
N GLN A 37 -19.56 7.66 7.74
CA GLN A 37 -18.72 6.45 7.78
C GLN A 37 -19.07 5.47 6.64
N ARG A 38 -20.36 5.24 6.37
CA ARG A 38 -20.78 4.37 5.26
C ARG A 38 -20.39 4.97 3.91
N PHE A 39 -20.62 6.27 3.72
CA PHE A 39 -20.28 6.97 2.50
C PHE A 39 -18.77 6.92 2.19
N THR A 40 -17.93 7.19 3.19
CA THR A 40 -16.48 7.11 3.06
C THR A 40 -16.01 5.69 2.75
N THR A 41 -16.63 4.67 3.36
CA THR A 41 -16.35 3.26 3.06
C THR A 41 -16.70 2.92 1.60
N TYR A 42 -17.84 3.38 1.08
CA TYR A 42 -18.22 3.12 -0.31
C TYR A 42 -17.30 3.81 -1.33
N ILE A 43 -16.91 5.06 -1.08
CA ILE A 43 -15.93 5.76 -1.91
C ILE A 43 -14.60 5.01 -1.92
N THR A 44 -14.11 4.63 -0.73
CA THR A 44 -12.88 3.86 -0.59
C THR A 44 -12.96 2.54 -1.34
N LEU A 45 -14.07 1.80 -1.23
CA LEU A 45 -14.28 0.55 -1.94
C LEU A 45 -14.22 0.74 -3.46
N GLY A 46 -14.89 1.78 -3.99
CA GLY A 46 -14.82 2.11 -5.41
C GLY A 46 -13.39 2.39 -5.88
N LEU A 47 -12.64 3.17 -5.10
CA LEU A 47 -11.24 3.50 -5.40
C LEU A 47 -10.34 2.26 -5.38
N LEU A 48 -10.55 1.37 -4.41
CA LEU A 48 -9.83 0.10 -4.29
C LEU A 48 -10.09 -0.81 -5.50
N ILE A 49 -11.33 -0.91 -5.97
CA ILE A 49 -11.67 -1.72 -7.15
C ILE A 49 -10.97 -1.17 -8.40
N ILE A 50 -10.99 0.15 -8.61
CA ILE A 50 -10.34 0.79 -9.77
C ILE A 50 -8.83 0.49 -9.77
N LEU A 51 -8.16 0.68 -8.64
CA LEU A 51 -6.72 0.46 -8.53
C LEU A 51 -6.33 -1.03 -8.55
N ALA A 52 -7.15 -1.90 -7.96
CA ALA A 52 -6.96 -3.35 -8.08
C ALA A 52 -7.09 -3.78 -9.55
N GLY A 53 -8.07 -3.24 -10.28
CA GLY A 53 -8.21 -3.42 -11.72
C GLY A 53 -6.98 -2.93 -12.49
N ALA A 54 -6.46 -1.74 -12.17
CA ALA A 54 -5.23 -1.23 -12.78
C ALA A 54 -4.02 -2.14 -12.49
N GLY A 55 -3.87 -2.63 -11.26
CA GLY A 55 -2.82 -3.59 -10.90
C GLY A 55 -2.92 -4.90 -11.67
N LEU A 56 -4.15 -5.39 -11.89
CA LEU A 56 -4.43 -6.60 -12.65
C LEU A 56 -4.10 -6.43 -14.14
N LEU A 57 -4.44 -5.28 -14.73
CA LEU A 57 -4.04 -4.93 -16.11
C LEU A 57 -2.52 -4.88 -16.27
N VAL A 58 -1.80 -4.29 -15.30
CA VAL A 58 -0.33 -4.25 -15.30
C VAL A 58 0.26 -5.65 -15.13
N TYR A 59 -0.35 -6.50 -14.30
CA TYR A 59 0.11 -7.87 -14.10
C TYR A 59 -0.01 -8.73 -15.37
N PHE A 60 -1.11 -8.59 -16.11
CA PHE A 60 -1.34 -9.30 -17.37
C PHE A 60 -0.62 -8.70 -18.59
N SER A 61 0.06 -7.57 -18.42
CA SER A 61 0.93 -7.00 -19.45
C SER A 61 2.02 -7.99 -19.87
N LYS A 62 2.21 -8.15 -21.19
CA LYS A 62 3.24 -9.01 -21.79
C LYS A 62 4.66 -8.39 -21.76
N SER A 63 4.88 -7.29 -21.03
CA SER A 63 6.23 -6.71 -20.90
C SER A 63 7.20 -7.73 -20.31
N LYS A 64 8.31 -7.94 -21.03
CA LYS A 64 9.44 -8.79 -20.62
C LYS A 64 10.59 -7.97 -20.02
N ASP A 65 10.35 -6.70 -19.70
CA ASP A 65 11.39 -5.82 -19.21
C ASP A 65 11.85 -6.27 -17.82
N THR A 66 13.16 -6.49 -17.68
CA THR A 66 13.79 -6.85 -16.42
C THR A 66 14.65 -5.70 -15.90
N ILE A 67 14.71 -5.59 -14.59
CA ILE A 67 15.61 -4.67 -13.90
C ILE A 67 16.47 -5.46 -12.92
N GLU A 68 17.72 -5.04 -12.82
CA GLU A 68 18.61 -5.55 -11.79
C GLU A 68 18.33 -4.84 -10.46
N ILE A 69 17.98 -5.63 -9.43
CA ILE A 69 17.71 -5.12 -8.09
C ILE A 69 18.63 -5.80 -7.08
N SER A 70 19.08 -5.04 -6.08
CA SER A 70 19.87 -5.58 -4.98
C SER A 70 18.98 -6.33 -4.00
N LYS A 71 19.52 -7.39 -3.39
CA LYS A 71 18.82 -8.16 -2.35
C LYS A 71 18.36 -7.25 -1.18
N LYS A 72 19.17 -6.24 -0.85
CA LYS A 72 18.87 -5.24 0.18
C LYS A 72 17.58 -4.46 -0.12
N SER A 73 17.34 -4.04 -1.36
CA SER A 73 16.09 -3.33 -1.73
C SER A 73 14.87 -4.24 -1.58
N LEU A 74 14.99 -5.49 -2.02
CA LEU A 74 13.92 -6.47 -1.94
C LEU A 74 13.55 -6.81 -0.48
N ASP A 75 14.56 -7.00 0.37
CA ASP A 75 14.36 -7.24 1.81
C ASP A 75 13.76 -6.00 2.49
N HIS A 76 14.23 -4.79 2.15
CA HIS A 76 13.67 -3.55 2.67
C HIS A 76 12.18 -3.43 2.36
N SER A 77 11.77 -3.75 1.13
CA SER A 77 10.36 -3.70 0.80
C SER A 77 9.52 -4.75 1.53
N LYS A 78 10.06 -5.94 1.82
CA LYS A 78 9.38 -6.95 2.64
C LYS A 78 9.18 -6.43 4.06
N TYR A 79 10.19 -5.81 4.66
CA TYR A 79 10.08 -5.24 6.00
C TYR A 79 9.03 -4.13 6.07
N VAL A 80 8.96 -3.25 5.06
CA VAL A 80 7.91 -2.22 5.01
C VAL A 80 6.52 -2.85 4.89
N LEU A 81 6.38 -3.88 4.04
CA LEU A 81 5.11 -4.60 3.87
C LEU A 81 4.67 -5.29 5.17
N TYR A 82 5.57 -6.01 5.82
CA TYR A 82 5.27 -6.69 7.08
C TYR A 82 5.01 -5.70 8.21
N GLY A 83 5.77 -4.61 8.28
CA GLY A 83 5.54 -3.52 9.23
C GLY A 83 4.14 -2.92 9.07
N TYR A 84 3.74 -2.62 7.83
CA TYR A 84 2.38 -2.15 7.53
C TYR A 84 1.32 -3.16 8.01
N PHE A 85 1.49 -4.44 7.66
CA PHE A 85 0.53 -5.48 8.03
C PHE A 85 0.41 -5.65 9.54
N ILE A 86 1.53 -5.66 10.28
CA ILE A 86 1.54 -5.75 11.73
C ILE A 86 0.78 -4.58 12.35
N VAL A 87 1.09 -3.35 11.94
CA VAL A 87 0.41 -2.14 12.45
C VAL A 87 -1.09 -2.19 12.13
N TYR A 88 -1.47 -2.65 10.94
CA TYR A 88 -2.86 -2.77 10.55
C TYR A 88 -3.62 -3.84 11.36
N VAL A 89 -3.00 -4.99 11.61
CA VAL A 89 -3.58 -6.04 12.45
C VAL A 89 -3.74 -5.56 13.89
N ILE A 90 -2.74 -4.87 14.43
CA ILE A 90 -2.83 -4.27 15.77
C ILE A 90 -3.98 -3.25 15.79
N HIS A 91 -4.08 -2.37 14.80
CA HIS A 91 -5.20 -1.43 14.68
C HIS A 91 -6.55 -2.17 14.70
N MET A 92 -6.72 -3.24 13.91
CA MET A 92 -7.95 -4.01 13.88
C MET A 92 -8.29 -4.60 15.26
N ILE A 93 -7.33 -5.23 15.93
CA ILE A 93 -7.53 -5.82 17.26
C ILE A 93 -7.89 -4.73 18.26
N VAL A 94 -7.10 -3.65 18.31
CA VAL A 94 -7.28 -2.56 19.28
C VAL A 94 -8.58 -1.80 19.04
N SER A 95 -9.02 -1.66 17.78
CA SER A 95 -10.30 -1.02 17.43
C SER A 95 -11.53 -1.76 17.96
N GLN A 96 -11.42 -3.04 18.32
CA GLN A 96 -12.52 -3.79 18.95
C GLN A 96 -12.72 -3.41 20.41
N PHE A 97 -11.69 -2.87 21.07
CA PHE A 97 -11.72 -2.49 22.49
C PHE A 97 -12.03 -1.00 22.68
N ASP A 98 -12.74 -0.40 21.72
CA ASP A 98 -12.92 1.05 21.58
C ASP A 98 -13.23 1.72 22.93
N ILE A 99 -12.25 2.48 23.43
CA ILE A 99 -12.32 3.15 24.73
C ILE A 99 -13.15 4.40 24.53
N LYS A 100 -14.23 4.58 25.31
CA LYS A 100 -15.16 5.71 25.19
C LYS A 100 -14.40 7.04 25.00
N GLY A 101 -14.52 7.63 23.81
CA GLY A 101 -13.96 8.94 23.47
C GLY A 101 -12.61 8.93 22.75
N PHE A 102 -11.91 7.81 22.64
CA PHE A 102 -10.61 7.73 21.95
C PHE A 102 -10.68 6.86 20.69
N LYS A 103 -10.75 7.51 19.53
CA LYS A 103 -10.82 6.81 18.25
C LYS A 103 -9.43 6.44 17.77
N MET A 104 -9.07 5.17 17.94
CA MET A 104 -7.76 4.60 17.61
C MET A 104 -7.31 4.90 16.17
N GLY A 105 -8.23 5.03 15.22
CA GLY A 105 -7.91 5.38 13.84
C GLY A 105 -7.24 6.76 13.65
N ILE A 106 -7.35 7.69 14.62
CA ILE A 106 -6.62 8.97 14.58
C ILE A 106 -5.11 8.75 14.76
N VAL A 107 -4.71 7.73 15.54
CA VAL A 107 -3.29 7.39 15.74
C VAL A 107 -2.81 6.44 14.65
N PHE A 108 -3.55 5.36 14.40
CA PHE A 108 -3.13 4.33 13.47
C PHE A 108 -3.20 4.77 12.00
N GLY A 109 -4.17 5.63 11.63
CA GLY A 109 -4.32 6.13 10.26
C GLY A 109 -3.05 6.82 9.74
N PRO A 110 -2.53 7.86 10.41
CA PRO A 110 -1.28 8.52 10.03
C PRO A 110 -0.08 7.58 10.01
N ILE A 111 0.04 6.66 10.98
CA ILE A 111 1.14 5.67 11.01
C ILE A 111 1.09 4.78 9.76
N LEU A 112 -0.09 4.25 9.42
CA LEU A 112 -0.29 3.43 8.22
C LEU A 112 0.04 4.20 6.94
N ILE A 113 -0.40 5.47 6.84
CA ILE A 113 -0.09 6.34 5.69
C ILE A 113 1.43 6.54 5.55
N VAL A 114 2.13 6.84 6.65
CA VAL A 114 3.58 7.06 6.65
C VAL A 114 4.32 5.79 6.21
N ILE A 115 3.97 4.63 6.76
CA ILE A 115 4.59 3.35 6.37
C ILE A 115 4.35 3.06 4.88
N ALA A 116 3.11 3.25 4.41
CA ALA A 116 2.79 3.02 3.00
C ALA A 116 3.52 4.01 2.08
N ALA A 117 3.65 5.28 2.48
CA ALA A 117 4.42 6.29 1.75
C ALA A 117 5.91 5.93 1.68
N LEU A 118 6.50 5.43 2.77
CA LEU A 118 7.87 4.88 2.76
C LEU A 118 7.99 3.71 1.77
N GLY A 119 6.98 2.84 1.71
CA GLY A 119 6.90 1.76 0.72
C GLY A 119 6.92 2.27 -0.72
N VAL A 120 6.11 3.29 -1.02
CA VAL A 120 6.11 3.98 -2.33
C VAL A 120 7.50 4.54 -2.64
N LEU A 121 8.14 5.22 -1.69
CA LEU A 121 9.48 5.80 -1.89
C LEU A 121 10.53 4.73 -2.18
N VAL A 122 10.54 3.63 -1.44
CA VAL A 122 11.46 2.50 -1.64
C VAL A 122 11.25 1.89 -3.04
N GLN A 123 10.00 1.69 -3.45
CA GLN A 123 9.70 1.13 -4.77
C GLN A 123 10.03 2.09 -5.92
N TYR A 124 9.78 3.39 -5.73
CA TYR A 124 10.15 4.41 -6.69
C TYR A 124 11.66 4.51 -6.86
N GLN A 125 12.43 4.52 -5.76
CA GLN A 125 13.88 4.49 -5.81
C GLN A 125 14.40 3.23 -6.50
N THR A 126 13.73 2.10 -6.30
CA THR A 126 14.07 0.83 -6.93
C THR A 126 13.86 0.86 -8.44
N LEU A 127 12.78 1.50 -8.92
CA LEU A 127 12.57 1.74 -10.35
C LEU A 127 13.59 2.72 -10.94
N LYS A 128 13.90 3.81 -10.23
CA LYS A 128 14.83 4.85 -10.70
C LYS A 128 16.27 4.38 -10.75
N ASN A 129 16.71 3.62 -9.74
CA ASN A 129 18.09 3.15 -9.62
C ASN A 129 18.32 1.79 -10.27
N GLY A 130 17.25 1.09 -10.68
CA GLY A 130 17.36 -0.15 -11.43
C GLY A 130 17.96 0.12 -12.80
N LYS A 131 19.06 -0.56 -13.14
CA LYS A 131 19.60 -0.53 -14.50
C LYS A 131 18.66 -1.32 -15.41
N ASP A 132 18.14 -0.66 -16.43
CA ASP A 132 17.36 -1.30 -17.49
C ASP A 132 18.23 -2.29 -18.23
N ASN A 133 17.91 -3.58 -18.07
CA ASN A 133 18.51 -4.63 -18.88
C ASN A 133 17.45 -5.12 -19.86
N LYS A 134 17.47 -4.56 -21.09
CA LYS A 134 16.48 -4.81 -22.14
C LYS A 134 16.60 -6.19 -22.80
N THR A 135 17.48 -7.07 -22.33
CA THR A 135 17.77 -8.33 -23.03
C THR A 135 18.16 -9.46 -22.06
N LEU A 136 17.19 -10.29 -21.74
CA LEU A 136 17.41 -11.74 -21.59
C LEU A 136 16.52 -12.39 -22.65
N LYS A 137 17.11 -12.56 -23.85
CA LYS A 137 16.54 -13.43 -24.90
C LYS A 137 16.64 -14.88 -24.45
#